data_AF-A0A523VNN0-F1
#
_entry.id   AF-A0A523VNN0-F1
#
_cell.length_a   1.000
_cell.length_b   1.000
_cell.length_c   1.000
_cell.angle_alpha   90.00
_cell.angle_beta   90.00
_cell.angle_gamma   90.00
#
_symmetry.space_group_name_H-M   'P 1'
#
loop_
_entity.id
_entity.type
_entity.pdbx_description
1 polymer ?
#
loop_
_entity_poly.entity_id
_entity_poly.type
_entity_poly.pdbx_seq_one_letter_code
_entity_poly.pdbx_strand_id
1 'polypeptide(L)'
;GWFNRRTIKDVERHVRLQRKIITEALQTLSDDGEIVYSTCSLEPEENEFNIDWAVKDLDAEVVPVDCFGEKASTNIFGVELDDAIADCRRIWPGNTQGFFVCKLRKRS
;
A
#
# COMPACT_ATOMS: atom_id res chain seq x y z
N GLY A 1 -2.19 22.40 -16.71
CA GLY A 1 -2.57 20.98 -16.85
C GLY A 1 -2.13 20.23 -15.62
N TRP A 2 -3.04 19.48 -14.99
CA TRP A 2 -2.85 18.74 -13.72
C TRP A 2 -1.98 17.47 -13.88
N PHE A 3 -1.08 17.47 -14.87
CA PHE A 3 -0.12 16.42 -15.18
C PHE A 3 1.27 17.05 -15.34
N ASN A 4 1.67 17.89 -14.38
CA ASN A 4 3.04 18.41 -14.36
C ASN A 4 3.96 17.34 -13.75
N ARG A 5 4.68 16.63 -14.63
CA ARG A 5 5.88 15.77 -14.41
C ARG A 5 6.12 15.30 -12.97
N ARG A 6 5.51 14.19 -12.56
CA ARG A 6 6.06 13.38 -11.46
C ARG A 6 7.40 12.82 -11.92
N THR A 7 8.46 13.09 -11.17
CA THR A 7 9.79 12.52 -11.39
C THR A 7 9.98 11.28 -10.53
N ILE A 8 10.94 10.43 -10.89
CA ILE A 8 11.34 9.27 -10.07
C ILE A 8 11.70 9.74 -8.64
N LYS A 9 12.36 10.89 -8.51
CA LYS A 9 12.70 11.48 -7.20
C LYS A 9 11.47 11.84 -6.37
N ASP A 10 10.37 12.23 -7.02
CA ASP A 10 9.12 12.52 -6.30
C ASP A 10 8.51 11.24 -5.75
N VAL A 11 8.51 10.16 -6.55
CA VAL A 11 8.06 8.83 -6.11
C VAL A 11 8.90 8.35 -4.93
N GLU A 12 10.22 8.37 -5.03
CA GLU A 12 11.12 7.97 -3.93
C GLU A 12 10.87 8.77 -2.64
N ARG A 13 10.65 10.09 -2.76
CA ARG A 13 10.33 10.95 -1.61
C ARG A 13 8.99 10.57 -1.00
N HIS A 14 7.98 10.29 -1.81
CA HIS A 14 6.65 9.88 -1.33
C HIS A 14 6.70 8.53 -0.65
N VAL A 15 7.39 7.55 -1.23
CA VAL A 15 7.60 6.23 -0.63
C VAL A 15 8.20 6.39 0.78
N ARG A 16 9.29 7.15 0.93
CA ARG A 16 9.91 7.39 2.24
C ARG A 16 8.95 8.04 3.24
N LEU A 17 8.16 9.02 2.79
CA LEU A 17 7.18 9.68 3.65
C LEU A 17 6.06 8.72 4.07
N GLN A 18 5.52 7.95 3.14
CA GLN A 18 4.46 6.97 3.38
C GLN A 18 4.94 5.88 4.35
N ARG A 19 6.16 5.36 4.19
CA ARG A 19 6.76 4.40 5.12
C ARG A 19 6.89 4.96 6.54
N LYS A 20 7.31 6.23 6.65
CA LYS A 20 7.33 6.92 7.96
C LYS A 20 5.93 6.98 8.56
N ILE A 21 4.92 7.38 7.78
CA ILE A 21 3.52 7.46 8.26
C ILE A 21 3.02 6.08 8.72
N ILE A 22 3.26 5.01 7.94
CA ILE A 22 2.86 3.65 8.29
C ILE A 22 3.52 3.21 9.61
N THR A 23 4.82 3.47 9.76
CA THR A 23 5.58 3.12 10.97
C THR A 23 4.97 3.78 12.21
N GLU A 24 4.79 5.11 12.16
CA GLU A 24 4.23 5.87 13.29
C GLU A 24 2.79 5.45 13.58
N ALA A 25 1.98 5.21 12.54
CA ALA A 25 0.60 4.76 12.72
C ALA A 25 0.53 3.42 13.45
N LEU A 26 1.31 2.41 13.03
CA LEU A 26 1.35 1.10 13.68
C LEU A 26 1.83 1.18 15.14
N GLN A 27 2.79 2.07 15.45
CA GLN A 27 3.26 2.28 16.83
C GLN A 27 2.18 2.83 17.77
N THR A 28 1.18 3.55 17.24
CA THR A 28 0.07 4.08 18.04
C THR A 28 -1.05 3.07 18.28
N LEU A 29 -1.04 1.92 17.61
CA LEU A 29 -2.07 0.90 17.75
C LEU A 29 -1.87 0.07 19.00
N SER A 30 -3.00 -0.26 19.63
CA SER A 30 -3.08 -1.42 20.52
C SER A 30 -2.74 -2.69 19.76
N ASP A 31 -2.42 -3.75 20.50
CA ASP A 31 -2.21 -5.08 19.91
C ASP A 31 -3.48 -5.53 19.17
N ASP A 32 -3.29 -6.21 18.05
CA ASP A 32 -4.33 -6.55 17.06
C ASP A 32 -5.11 -5.35 16.48
N GLY A 33 -4.69 -4.11 16.75
CA GLY A 33 -5.27 -2.90 16.16
C GLY A 33 -5.04 -2.83 14.65
N GLU A 34 -5.99 -2.23 13.93
CA GLU A 34 -5.98 -2.16 12.47
C GLU A 34 -5.88 -0.71 11.96
N ILE A 35 -5.19 -0.53 10.83
CA ILE A 35 -5.19 0.71 10.03
C ILE A 35 -5.54 0.41 8.59
N VAL A 36 -6.13 1.39 7.91
CA VAL A 36 -6.30 1.37 6.46
C VAL A 36 -5.26 2.28 5.82
N TYR A 37 -4.42 1.71 4.97
CA TYR A 37 -3.54 2.42 4.07
C TYR A 37 -4.20 2.57 2.70
N SER A 38 -4.17 3.78 2.13
CA SER A 38 -4.70 4.00 0.78
C SER A 38 -4.01 5.15 0.05
N THR A 39 -3.98 5.07 -1.28
CA THR A 39 -3.38 6.10 -2.14
C THR A 39 -4.22 6.31 -3.41
N CYS A 40 -4.15 7.51 -3.99
CA CYS A 40 -4.58 7.78 -5.38
C CYS A 40 -3.39 7.65 -6.36
N SER A 41 -2.49 6.69 -6.16
CA SER A 41 -1.34 6.45 -7.03
C SER A 41 -1.49 5.13 -7.80
N LEU A 42 -0.95 5.11 -9.02
CA LEU A 42 -0.83 3.90 -9.83
C LEU A 42 0.52 3.20 -9.61
N GLU A 43 1.53 3.93 -9.14
CA GLU A 43 2.91 3.47 -8.99
C GLU A 43 2.99 2.33 -7.96
N PRO A 44 3.46 1.13 -8.34
CA PRO A 44 3.62 0.02 -7.40
C PRO A 44 4.56 0.32 -6.23
N GLU A 45 5.53 1.22 -6.41
CA GLU A 45 6.47 1.67 -5.39
C GLU A 45 5.76 2.33 -4.20
N GLU A 46 4.71 3.10 -4.49
CA GLU A 46 3.86 3.72 -3.49
C GLU A 46 2.82 2.73 -2.92
N ASN A 47 2.60 1.59 -3.56
CA ASN A 47 1.52 0.66 -3.23
C ASN A 47 2.06 -0.69 -2.74
N GLU A 48 2.12 -1.71 -3.60
CA GLU A 48 2.47 -3.09 -3.22
C GLU A 48 3.85 -3.20 -2.60
N PHE A 49 4.85 -2.51 -3.16
CA PHE A 49 6.21 -2.52 -2.56
C PHE A 49 6.26 -1.84 -1.19
N ASN A 50 5.33 -0.94 -0.91
CA ASN A 50 5.23 -0.28 0.39
C ASN A 50 4.56 -1.18 1.43
N ILE A 51 3.53 -1.93 1.02
CA ILE A 51 2.88 -2.92 1.88
C ILE A 51 3.78 -4.13 2.12
N ASP A 52 4.43 -4.64 1.07
CA ASP A 52 5.39 -5.74 1.17
C ASP A 52 6.55 -5.38 2.13
N TRP A 53 7.06 -4.15 2.03
CA TRP A 53 8.00 -3.62 2.99
C TRP A 53 7.43 -3.59 4.43
N ALA A 54 6.21 -3.09 4.61
CA ALA A 54 5.60 -2.99 5.94
C ALA A 54 5.41 -4.37 6.58
N VAL A 55 5.00 -5.39 5.82
CA VAL A 55 4.83 -6.77 6.31
C VAL A 55 6.16 -7.43 6.67
N LYS A 56 7.23 -7.13 5.91
CA LYS A 56 8.56 -7.73 6.11
C LYS A 56 9.35 -7.08 7.23
N ASP A 57 9.26 -5.76 7.36
CA ASP A 57 10.12 -4.97 8.24
C ASP A 57 9.42 -4.47 9.51
N LEU A 58 8.09 -4.57 9.60
CA LEU A 58 7.30 -4.16 10.77
C LEU A 58 6.47 -5.34 11.29
N ASP A 59 6.05 -5.25 12.56
CA ASP A 59 5.11 -6.20 13.18
C ASP A 59 3.68 -5.98 12.66
N ALA A 60 3.49 -6.17 11.36
CA ALA A 60 2.24 -5.97 10.66
C ALA A 60 1.90 -7.13 9.74
N GLU A 61 0.60 -7.32 9.52
CA GLU A 61 0.09 -8.26 8.53
C GLU A 61 -1.07 -7.68 7.75
N VAL A 62 -1.17 -8.09 6.48
CA VAL A 62 -2.33 -7.75 5.65
C VAL A 62 -3.52 -8.57 6.11
N VAL A 63 -4.66 -7.90 6.21
CA VAL A 63 -5.95 -8.53 6.48
C VAL A 63 -6.90 -8.24 5.33
N PRO A 64 -7.75 -9.22 4.92
CA PRO A 64 -8.69 -9.04 3.83
C PRO A 64 -9.54 -7.76 3.95
N VAL A 65 -9.61 -7.02 2.85
CA VAL A 65 -10.52 -5.88 2.70
C VAL A 65 -11.65 -6.27 1.76
N ASP A 66 -12.88 -6.18 2.25
CA ASP A 66 -14.09 -6.30 1.45
C ASP A 66 -14.48 -4.91 0.93
N CYS A 67 -13.92 -4.52 -0.22
CA CYS A 67 -14.29 -3.31 -0.91
C CYS A 67 -14.16 -3.46 -2.43
N PHE A 68 -14.69 -2.50 -3.17
CA PHE A 68 -14.64 -2.47 -4.63
C PHE A 68 -13.19 -2.42 -5.13
N GLY A 69 -12.89 -3.21 -6.17
CA GLY A 69 -11.58 -3.25 -6.82
C GLY A 69 -11.14 -4.68 -7.14
N GLU A 70 -10.08 -4.78 -7.93
CA GLU A 70 -9.39 -6.02 -8.23
C GLU A 70 -8.39 -6.35 -7.12
N LYS A 71 -8.01 -7.63 -7.00
CA LYS A 71 -6.89 -8.02 -6.14
C LYS A 71 -5.60 -7.35 -6.62
N ALA A 72 -4.76 -6.91 -5.70
CA ALA A 72 -3.42 -6.44 -6.08
C ALA A 72 -2.57 -7.61 -6.62
N SER A 73 -1.61 -7.29 -7.50
CA SER A 73 -0.71 -8.30 -8.04
C SER A 73 0.41 -8.61 -7.05
N THR A 74 0.69 -9.90 -6.83
CA THR A 74 1.82 -10.36 -6.02
C THR A 74 3.11 -10.47 -6.83
N ASN A 75 3.03 -10.40 -8.17
CA ASN A 75 4.20 -10.26 -9.04
C ASN A 75 4.17 -8.89 -9.71
N ILE A 76 5.17 -8.06 -9.41
CA ILE A 76 5.34 -6.73 -9.99
C ILE A 76 6.68 -6.66 -10.70
N PHE A 77 6.66 -6.45 -12.01
CA PHE A 77 7.87 -6.34 -12.85
C PHE A 77 8.87 -7.51 -12.67
N GLY A 78 8.36 -8.73 -12.40
CA GLY A 78 9.19 -9.92 -12.18
C GLY A 78 9.71 -10.08 -10.75
N VAL A 79 9.33 -9.20 -9.82
CA VAL A 79 9.60 -9.34 -8.39
C VAL A 79 8.39 -9.98 -7.70
N GLU A 80 8.61 -11.11 -7.05
CA GLU A 80 7.60 -11.78 -6.21
C GLU A 80 7.52 -11.10 -4.84
N LEU A 81 6.30 -10.74 -4.44
CA LEU A 81 5.95 -10.12 -3.17
C LEU A 81 5.28 -11.14 -2.25
N ASP A 82 5.03 -10.76 -1.00
CA ASP A 82 4.25 -11.59 -0.08
C ASP A 82 2.86 -11.94 -0.67
N ASP A 83 2.42 -13.20 -0.54
CA ASP A 83 1.14 -13.66 -1.07
C ASP A 83 -0.06 -12.90 -0.47
N ALA A 84 0.08 -12.41 0.77
CA ALA A 84 -0.96 -11.64 1.45
C ALA A 84 -1.25 -10.29 0.75
N ILE A 85 -0.35 -9.81 -0.12
CA ILE A 85 -0.61 -8.60 -0.94
C ILE A 85 -1.85 -8.79 -1.82
N ALA A 86 -2.22 -10.01 -2.21
CA ALA A 86 -3.42 -10.30 -2.98
C ALA A 86 -4.73 -9.89 -2.27
N ASP A 87 -4.70 -9.67 -0.96
CA ASP A 87 -5.83 -9.18 -0.16
C ASP A 87 -6.01 -7.65 -0.19
N CYS A 88 -5.03 -6.93 -0.77
CA CYS A 88 -5.15 -5.52 -1.10
C CYS A 88 -6.05 -5.32 -2.33
N ARG A 89 -6.59 -4.10 -2.48
CA ARG A 89 -7.48 -3.74 -3.58
C ARG A 89 -6.89 -2.65 -4.46
N ARG A 90 -6.91 -2.89 -5.78
CA ARG A 90 -6.65 -1.90 -6.82
C ARG A 90 -7.94 -1.51 -7.52
N ILE A 91 -8.14 -0.21 -7.66
CA ILE A 91 -9.20 0.34 -8.48
C ILE A 91 -8.52 1.01 -9.68
N TRP A 92 -8.72 0.45 -10.86
CA TRP A 92 -8.18 1.00 -12.10
C TRP A 92 -9.00 2.22 -12.56
N PRO A 93 -8.35 3.19 -13.22
CA PRO A 93 -9.03 4.40 -13.68
C PRO A 93 -10.10 4.06 -14.72
N GLY A 94 -11.23 4.73 -14.61
CA GLY A 94 -12.39 4.57 -15.48
C GLY A 94 -13.47 5.54 -15.05
N ASN A 95 -14.49 5.04 -14.34
CA ASN A 95 -15.48 5.90 -13.68
C ASN A 95 -14.94 6.61 -12.42
N THR A 96 -13.81 6.15 -11.88
CA THR A 96 -13.11 6.74 -10.74
C THR A 96 -11.65 7.03 -11.10
N GLN A 97 -10.95 7.78 -10.25
CA GLN A 97 -9.49 7.85 -10.31
C GLN A 97 -8.87 6.50 -9.88
N GLY A 98 -7.63 6.26 -10.30
CA GLY A 98 -6.87 5.10 -9.84
C GLY A 98 -6.64 5.16 -8.33
N PHE A 99 -6.87 4.03 -7.64
CA PHE A 99 -6.81 3.97 -6.18
C PHE A 99 -6.25 2.63 -5.69
N PHE A 100 -5.60 2.65 -4.54
CA PHE A 100 -5.09 1.46 -3.86
C PHE A 100 -5.56 1.46 -2.40
N VAL A 101 -5.95 0.28 -1.88
CA VAL A 101 -6.39 0.09 -0.49
C VAL A 101 -5.78 -1.17 0.09
N CYS A 102 -5.24 -1.06 1.30
CA CYS A 102 -4.75 -2.16 2.11
C CYS A 102 -5.20 -1.95 3.56
N LYS A 103 -5.57 -3.02 4.26
CA LYS A 103 -5.78 -3.00 5.70
C LYS A 103 -4.66 -3.78 6.36
N LEU A 104 -3.96 -3.12 7.29
CA LEU A 104 -2.86 -3.69 8.05
C LEU A 104 -3.32 -3.86 9.50
N ARG A 105 -2.96 -4.99 10.10
CA ARG A 105 -3.15 -5.27 11.52
C ARG A 105 -1.78 -5.37 12.20
N LYS A 106 -1.62 -4.72 13.35
CA LYS A 106 -0.43 -4.85 14.19
C LYS A 106 -0.42 -6.25 14.82
N ARG A 107 0.69 -6.97 14.68
CA ARG A 107 0.92 -8.25 15.37
C ARG A 107 1.26 -8.00 16.84
N SER A 108 0.71 -8.83 17.72
CA SER A 108 0.86 -8.77 19.18
C SER A 108 2.21 -9.33 19.64
#